data_AF-A0A4Q4TS47-F1
#
_entry.id   AF-A0A4Q4TS47-F1
#
_cell.length_a   1.000
_cell.length_b   1.000
_cell.length_c   1.000
_cell.angle_alpha   90.00
_cell.angle_beta   90.00
_cell.angle_gamma   90.00
#
_symmetry.space_group_name_H-M   'P 1'
#
loop_
_entity.id
_entity.type
_entity.pdbx_description
1 polymer ?
#
loop_
_entity_poly.entity_id
_entity_poly.type
_entity_poly.pdbx_seq_one_letter_code
_entity_poly.pdbx_strand_id
1 'polypeptide(L)'
;MSKDGIELRVRTPPTGESGEPGDALPRQKYYDDDATLRRLGKRPLLKRNFGFMSILGFSCSSLCSWESLLLTGVPGLVIGGPAGLTWALVFNWIGITSIYVVLAELSSIAPTSGGQSWQAISAMVSYLIATLLQGIIVLAQPTYVPLPWHTVLMIWAFSLFAALLNSINSRTLAKVEGLILILHLAGFFGVLVPLVYFAPHNDSSFVFTSFSNNGAWPTQAMAFMVGFPTVATALMGADCAVHMSEEIQQAATVVPQALMYTIFINGALGFAIVIAMLFCVQDLEGAIAAIETMFYPCLQIFASATKSTTGACLMAGIIFTL
;
A
#
# COMPACT_ATOMS: atom_id res chain seq x y z
N MET A 1 -0.78 0.78 -54.33
CA MET A 1 -0.71 0.76 -52.85
C MET A 1 -0.84 2.19 -52.37
N SER A 2 -2.08 2.65 -52.14
CA SER A 2 -2.36 4.05 -51.82
C SER A 2 -2.10 4.33 -50.35
N LYS A 3 -1.33 5.38 -50.08
CA LYS A 3 -1.19 6.01 -48.76
C LYS A 3 -2.45 6.83 -48.50
N ASP A 4 -3.57 6.17 -48.22
CA ASP A 4 -4.80 6.88 -47.89
C ASP A 4 -4.69 7.40 -46.46
N GLY A 5 -4.49 8.70 -46.37
CA GLY A 5 -4.42 9.48 -45.15
C GLY A 5 -5.70 9.34 -44.35
N ILE A 6 -5.55 8.85 -43.12
CA ILE A 6 -6.49 9.14 -42.07
C ILE A 6 -6.32 10.63 -41.76
N GLU A 7 -7.10 11.49 -42.42
CA GLU A 7 -7.29 12.87 -41.98
C GLU A 7 -7.90 12.83 -40.59
N LEU A 8 -7.03 12.99 -39.59
CA LEU A 8 -7.42 13.18 -38.21
C LEU A 8 -8.00 14.59 -38.09
N ARG A 9 -9.33 14.69 -38.19
CA ARG A 9 -10.05 15.92 -37.84
C ARG A 9 -9.75 16.29 -36.40
N VAL A 10 -8.78 17.18 -36.20
CA VAL A 10 -8.67 17.99 -34.99
C VAL A 10 -9.94 18.83 -34.96
N ARG A 11 -10.86 18.53 -34.04
CA ARG A 11 -11.97 19.46 -33.74
C ARG A 11 -11.34 20.74 -33.20
N THR A 12 -11.29 21.78 -34.03
CA THR A 12 -11.08 23.14 -33.56
C THR A 12 -12.22 23.52 -32.61
N PRO A 13 -11.92 24.24 -31.51
CA PRO A 13 -12.96 24.74 -30.63
C PRO A 13 -13.87 25.71 -31.42
N PRO A 14 -15.17 25.82 -31.09
CA PRO A 14 -16.03 26.78 -31.73
C PRO A 14 -15.46 28.18 -31.48
N THR A 15 -15.10 28.88 -32.56
CA THR A 15 -14.90 30.32 -32.54
C THR A 15 -16.23 30.93 -32.12
N GLY A 16 -16.22 31.67 -31.01
CA GLY A 16 -17.43 32.22 -30.43
C GLY A 16 -18.16 33.14 -31.40
N GLU A 17 -19.48 32.98 -31.47
CA GLU A 17 -20.43 34.06 -31.72
C GLU A 17 -21.86 33.59 -31.39
N SER A 18 -22.65 34.51 -30.84
CA SER A 18 -24.06 34.43 -30.42
C SER A 18 -24.37 33.65 -29.13
N GLY A 19 -24.49 34.39 -28.02
CA GLY A 19 -25.03 33.88 -26.76
C GLY A 19 -26.55 34.03 -26.70
N GLU A 20 -27.23 32.98 -26.22
CA GLU A 20 -28.51 33.11 -25.54
C GLU A 20 -28.26 33.28 -24.03
N PRO A 21 -28.88 34.27 -23.36
CA PRO A 21 -28.66 34.52 -21.94
C PRO A 21 -29.59 33.64 -21.12
N GLY A 22 -29.18 32.41 -20.81
CA GLY A 22 -30.05 31.55 -20.01
C GLY A 22 -29.58 30.13 -19.72
N ASP A 23 -28.28 29.90 -19.47
CA ASP A 23 -27.83 28.78 -18.60
C ASP A 23 -26.30 28.79 -18.42
N ALA A 24 -25.74 29.96 -18.10
CA ALA A 24 -24.34 30.04 -17.73
C ALA A 24 -24.14 29.50 -16.31
N LEU A 25 -24.00 28.17 -16.19
CA LEU A 25 -23.30 27.60 -15.04
C LEU A 25 -21.95 28.32 -14.92
N PRO A 26 -21.52 28.73 -13.70
CA PRO A 26 -20.34 29.56 -13.56
C PRO A 26 -19.14 28.81 -14.17
N ARG A 27 -18.41 29.42 -15.11
CA ARG A 27 -17.10 28.94 -15.54
C ARG A 27 -16.14 29.04 -14.37
N GLN A 28 -16.18 28.03 -13.52
CA GLN A 28 -15.11 27.74 -12.59
C GLN A 28 -13.87 27.45 -13.45
N LYS A 29 -12.72 27.97 -13.03
CA LYS A 29 -11.45 27.97 -13.76
C LYS A 29 -10.90 26.53 -13.87
N TYR A 30 -11.55 25.68 -14.66
CA TYR A 30 -11.14 24.30 -14.90
C TYR A 30 -9.88 24.30 -15.76
N TYR A 31 -8.80 23.67 -15.27
CA TYR A 31 -7.76 23.15 -16.15
C TYR A 31 -8.46 22.24 -17.18
N ASP A 32 -8.36 22.57 -18.47
CA ASP A 32 -8.86 21.71 -19.54
C ASP A 32 -7.91 20.52 -19.70
N ASP A 33 -8.13 19.49 -18.89
CA ASP A 33 -7.35 18.25 -18.89
C ASP A 33 -7.28 17.61 -20.29
N ASP A 34 -8.33 17.73 -21.11
CA ASP A 34 -8.31 17.25 -22.49
C ASP A 34 -7.36 18.07 -23.35
N ALA A 35 -7.34 19.40 -23.19
CA ALA A 35 -6.38 20.25 -23.88
C ALA A 35 -4.93 19.95 -23.46
N THR A 36 -4.69 19.64 -22.18
CA THR A 36 -3.37 19.22 -21.69
C THR A 36 -2.93 17.91 -22.35
N LEU A 37 -3.78 16.89 -22.39
CA LEU A 37 -3.47 15.63 -23.10
C LEU A 37 -3.19 15.87 -24.60
N ARG A 38 -3.98 16.72 -25.25
CA ARG A 38 -3.76 17.08 -26.67
C ARG A 38 -2.41 17.78 -26.88
N ARG A 39 -1.98 18.65 -25.96
CA ARG A 39 -0.64 19.29 -25.99
C ARG A 39 0.49 18.26 -25.86
N LEU A 40 0.26 17.19 -25.11
CA LEU A 40 1.19 16.06 -24.97
C LEU A 40 1.12 15.06 -26.14
N GLY A 41 0.34 15.35 -27.19
CA GLY A 41 0.15 14.45 -28.33
C GLY A 41 -0.72 13.23 -28.02
N LYS A 42 -1.40 13.21 -26.87
CA LYS A 42 -2.29 12.11 -26.44
C LYS A 42 -3.74 12.43 -26.79
N ARG A 43 -4.50 11.40 -27.16
CA ARG A 43 -5.94 11.52 -27.37
C ARG A 43 -6.65 11.19 -26.06
N PRO A 44 -7.54 12.05 -25.55
CA PRO A 44 -8.35 11.71 -24.38
C PRO A 44 -9.36 10.63 -24.77
N LEU A 45 -9.20 9.43 -24.19
CA LEU A 45 -10.05 8.26 -24.46
C LEU A 45 -10.87 7.83 -23.24
N LEU A 46 -10.34 8.07 -22.03
CA LEU A 46 -10.95 7.60 -20.78
C LEU A 46 -11.90 8.65 -20.17
N LYS A 47 -12.87 8.16 -19.39
CA LYS A 47 -13.81 9.02 -18.66
C LYS A 47 -13.22 9.38 -17.29
N ARG A 48 -13.34 10.65 -16.91
CA ARG A 48 -12.89 11.18 -15.62
C ARG A 48 -13.85 10.79 -14.50
N ASN A 49 -13.66 9.61 -13.94
CA ASN A 49 -14.55 9.04 -12.93
C ASN A 49 -14.07 9.33 -11.49
N PHE A 50 -12.80 9.70 -11.29
CA PHE A 50 -12.20 9.80 -9.95
C PHE A 50 -11.88 11.24 -9.55
N GLY A 51 -12.28 11.62 -8.33
CA GLY A 51 -11.91 12.88 -7.69
C GLY A 51 -10.84 12.68 -6.61
N PHE A 52 -10.38 13.78 -6.01
CA PHE A 52 -9.28 13.79 -5.04
C PHE A 52 -9.41 12.76 -3.91
N MET A 53 -10.53 12.73 -3.18
CA MET A 53 -10.70 11.80 -2.06
C MET A 53 -10.71 10.33 -2.50
N SER A 54 -11.21 10.05 -3.70
CA SER A 54 -11.19 8.69 -4.23
C SER A 54 -9.78 8.23 -4.56
N ILE A 55 -8.95 9.12 -5.11
CA ILE A 55 -7.56 8.82 -5.47
C ILE A 55 -6.68 8.76 -4.24
N LEU A 56 -6.84 9.69 -3.30
CA LEU A 56 -6.15 9.61 -2.02
C LEU A 56 -6.47 8.30 -1.31
N GLY A 57 -7.75 7.92 -1.28
CA GLY A 57 -8.21 6.66 -0.72
C GLY A 57 -7.58 5.43 -1.38
N PHE A 58 -7.70 5.36 -2.70
CA PHE A 58 -7.10 4.29 -3.51
C PHE A 58 -5.58 4.18 -3.30
N SER A 59 -4.87 5.30 -3.38
CA SER A 59 -3.41 5.33 -3.14
C SER A 59 -3.04 4.93 -1.72
N CYS A 60 -3.81 5.34 -0.71
CA CYS A 60 -3.55 4.94 0.67
C CYS A 60 -3.77 3.44 0.88
N SER A 61 -4.90 2.89 0.43
CA SER A 61 -5.21 1.46 0.57
C SER A 61 -4.26 0.59 -0.25
N SER A 62 -3.89 1.04 -1.46
CA SER A 62 -2.97 0.32 -2.34
C SER A 62 -1.56 0.20 -1.77
N LEU A 63 -1.17 1.09 -0.84
CA LEU A 63 0.11 1.01 -0.16
C LEU A 63 0.13 -0.11 0.90
N CYS A 64 -1.01 -0.37 1.55
CA CYS A 64 -1.17 -1.42 2.58
C CYS A 64 0.01 -1.40 3.58
N SER A 65 0.41 -0.20 4.03
CA SER A 65 1.73 0.01 4.62
C SER A 65 1.90 -0.60 6.00
N TRP A 66 0.91 -0.40 6.87
CA TRP A 66 1.00 -0.83 8.26
C TRP A 66 0.82 -2.35 8.37
N GLU A 67 -0.01 -2.92 7.50
CA GLU A 67 -0.18 -4.35 7.30
C GLU A 67 1.12 -4.98 6.81
N SER A 68 1.68 -4.41 5.73
CA SER A 68 2.93 -4.89 5.14
C SER A 68 4.06 -4.88 6.17
N LEU A 69 4.20 -3.82 6.98
CA LEU A 69 5.24 -3.77 8.01
C LEU A 69 5.10 -4.86 9.09
N LEU A 70 3.88 -5.24 9.46
CA LEU A 70 3.64 -6.33 10.39
C LEU A 70 4.05 -7.69 9.81
N LEU A 71 3.89 -7.88 8.49
CA LEU A 71 4.22 -9.12 7.79
C LEU A 71 5.71 -9.18 7.37
N THR A 72 6.26 -8.10 6.83
CA THR A 72 7.55 -8.07 6.13
C THR A 72 8.63 -7.28 6.86
N GLY A 73 8.31 -6.50 7.90
CA GLY A 73 9.30 -5.78 8.71
C GLY A 73 10.19 -6.69 9.57
N VAL A 74 9.81 -7.96 9.67
CA VAL A 74 10.39 -8.98 10.54
C VAL A 74 11.86 -9.27 10.24
N PRO A 75 12.32 -9.50 8.99
CA PRO A 75 13.74 -9.76 8.77
C PRO A 75 14.60 -8.54 9.16
N GLY A 76 14.06 -7.33 9.09
CA GLY A 76 14.70 -6.11 9.60
C GLY A 76 14.84 -6.12 11.12
N LEU A 77 13.82 -6.62 11.82
CA LEU A 77 13.86 -6.85 13.27
C LEU A 77 14.90 -7.93 13.65
N VAL A 78 14.98 -9.03 12.89
CA VAL A 78 15.96 -10.10 13.15
C VAL A 78 17.39 -9.59 12.94
N ILE A 79 17.63 -8.87 11.83
CA ILE A 79 18.99 -8.51 11.40
C ILE A 79 19.48 -7.25 12.10
N GLY A 80 18.62 -6.24 12.29
CA GLY A 80 19.00 -4.92 12.82
C GLY A 80 18.48 -4.62 14.23
N GLY A 81 17.58 -5.43 14.76
CA GLY A 81 16.99 -5.27 16.10
C GLY A 81 15.86 -4.21 16.12
N PRO A 82 15.22 -4.01 17.29
CA PRO A 82 14.15 -3.03 17.46
C PRO A 82 14.56 -1.61 17.04
N ALA A 83 15.74 -1.17 17.44
CA ALA A 83 16.26 0.14 17.06
C ALA A 83 16.57 0.21 15.56
N GLY A 84 17.14 -0.86 15.01
CA GLY A 84 17.40 -0.95 13.57
C GLY A 84 16.13 -0.81 12.75
N LEU A 85 15.06 -1.52 13.12
CA LEU A 85 13.77 -1.41 12.45
C LEU A 85 13.17 -0.01 12.56
N THR A 86 13.20 0.57 13.78
CA THR A 86 12.67 1.91 14.06
C THR A 86 13.35 2.98 13.20
N TRP A 87 14.68 3.02 13.22
CA TRP A 87 15.43 4.02 12.46
C TRP A 87 15.42 3.76 10.96
N ALA A 88 15.41 2.49 10.54
CA ALA A 88 15.27 2.15 9.12
C ALA A 88 13.97 2.71 8.55
N LEU A 89 12.87 2.66 9.30
CA LEU A 89 11.59 3.22 8.87
C LEU A 89 11.64 4.74 8.73
N VAL A 90 12.32 5.46 9.63
CA VAL A 90 12.50 6.92 9.53
C VAL A 90 13.30 7.29 8.28
N PHE A 91 14.44 6.63 8.06
CA PHE A 91 15.26 6.87 6.87
C PHE A 91 14.53 6.49 5.58
N ASN A 92 13.79 5.39 5.60
CA ASN A 92 12.97 4.97 4.47
C ASN A 92 11.87 5.99 4.16
N TRP A 93 11.18 6.50 5.19
CA TRP A 93 10.13 7.50 5.00
C TRP A 93 10.67 8.78 4.37
N ILE A 94 11.83 9.27 4.82
CA ILE A 94 12.49 10.43 4.22
C ILE A 94 12.89 10.15 2.76
N GLY A 95 13.52 9.00 2.50
CA GLY A 95 13.96 8.60 1.17
C GLY A 95 12.79 8.46 0.19
N ILE A 96 11.73 7.77 0.57
CA ILE A 96 10.53 7.60 -0.26
C ILE A 96 9.82 8.94 -0.47
N THR A 97 9.76 9.81 0.55
CA THR A 97 9.21 11.17 0.38
C THR A 97 9.95 11.93 -0.72
N SER A 98 11.27 11.83 -0.78
CA SER A 98 12.05 12.47 -1.86
C SER A 98 11.67 11.96 -3.26
N ILE A 99 11.44 10.65 -3.40
CA ILE A 99 11.01 10.02 -4.66
C ILE A 99 9.62 10.54 -5.04
N TYR A 100 8.71 10.64 -4.08
CA TYR A 100 7.34 11.10 -4.29
C TYR A 100 7.27 12.59 -4.63
N VAL A 101 8.16 13.42 -4.10
CA VAL A 101 8.28 14.84 -4.51
C VAL A 101 8.63 14.91 -6.00
N VAL A 102 9.60 14.14 -6.47
CA VAL A 102 9.97 14.11 -7.89
C VAL A 102 8.81 13.58 -8.75
N LEU A 103 8.12 12.53 -8.31
CA LEU A 103 6.93 12.01 -9.01
C LEU A 103 5.77 13.02 -9.02
N ALA A 104 5.57 13.77 -7.95
CA ALA A 104 4.58 14.84 -7.86
C ALA A 104 4.90 15.98 -8.83
N GLU A 105 6.17 16.38 -8.95
CA GLU A 105 6.59 17.36 -9.96
C GLU A 105 6.36 16.83 -11.38
N LEU A 106 6.80 15.61 -11.69
CA LEU A 106 6.64 15.01 -13.01
C LEU A 106 5.16 14.85 -13.41
N SER A 107 4.33 14.35 -12.49
CA SER A 107 2.89 14.15 -12.74
C SER A 107 2.13 15.48 -12.86
N SER A 108 2.61 16.57 -12.26
CA SER A 108 2.02 17.91 -12.45
C SER A 108 2.26 18.46 -13.85
N ILE A 109 3.37 18.09 -14.50
CA ILE A 109 3.77 18.57 -15.82
C ILE A 109 3.17 17.70 -16.93
N ALA A 110 3.24 16.37 -16.75
CA ALA A 110 2.81 15.41 -17.76
C ALA A 110 2.08 14.21 -17.11
N PRO A 111 0.79 14.38 -16.73
CA PRO A 111 -0.03 13.30 -16.24
C PRO A 111 -0.43 12.39 -17.41
N THR A 112 0.45 11.45 -17.77
CA THR A 112 0.16 10.45 -18.82
C THR A 112 0.12 9.07 -18.22
N SER A 113 -0.90 8.29 -18.58
CA SER A 113 -0.95 6.88 -18.23
C SER A 113 0.14 6.10 -18.99
N GLY A 114 0.80 5.15 -18.30
CA GLY A 114 1.76 4.23 -18.87
C GLY A 114 1.95 3.07 -17.90
N GLY A 115 1.96 1.82 -18.37
CA GLY A 115 1.97 0.67 -17.45
C GLY A 115 2.50 -0.61 -18.06
N GLN A 116 3.55 -1.17 -17.43
CA GLN A 116 3.98 -2.58 -17.55
C GLN A 116 4.64 -3.15 -16.26
N SER A 117 4.79 -2.39 -15.16
CA SER A 117 5.52 -2.82 -13.95
C SER A 117 4.70 -3.63 -12.92
N TRP A 118 3.36 -3.64 -12.99
CA TRP A 118 2.50 -4.13 -11.90
C TRP A 118 2.22 -5.65 -11.90
N GLN A 119 2.50 -6.37 -12.98
CA GLN A 119 2.22 -7.81 -13.04
C GLN A 119 3.04 -8.63 -12.02
N ALA A 120 4.29 -8.23 -11.75
CA ALA A 120 5.15 -8.88 -10.77
C ALA A 120 4.64 -8.67 -9.33
N ILE A 121 4.03 -7.52 -9.04
CA ILE A 121 3.51 -7.17 -7.71
C ILE A 121 2.28 -8.01 -7.38
N SER A 122 1.42 -8.29 -8.36
CA SER A 122 0.22 -9.13 -8.15
C SER A 122 0.58 -10.54 -7.63
N ALA A 123 1.63 -11.17 -8.18
CA ALA A 123 2.08 -12.48 -7.70
C ALA A 123 2.60 -12.44 -6.25
N MET A 124 3.33 -11.38 -5.89
CA MET A 124 3.82 -11.16 -4.53
C MET A 124 2.67 -10.98 -3.52
N VAL A 125 1.67 -10.16 -3.85
CA VAL A 125 0.51 -9.94 -2.98
C VAL A 125 -0.28 -11.23 -2.77
N SER A 126 -0.52 -12.00 -3.83
CA SER A 126 -1.17 -13.32 -3.71
C SER A 126 -0.39 -14.28 -2.80
N TYR A 127 0.95 -14.23 -2.84
CA TYR A 127 1.80 -15.02 -1.94
C TYR A 127 1.65 -14.58 -0.47
N LEU A 128 1.66 -13.27 -0.19
CA LEU A 128 1.49 -12.74 1.17
C LEU A 128 0.13 -13.13 1.76
N ILE A 129 -0.95 -12.96 1.01
CA ILE A 129 -2.31 -13.30 1.45
C ILE A 129 -2.45 -14.81 1.70
N ALA A 130 -1.91 -15.64 0.79
CA ALA A 130 -1.94 -17.09 0.93
C ALA A 130 -1.19 -17.59 2.18
N THR A 131 0.04 -17.08 2.39
CA THR A 131 0.83 -17.45 3.56
C THR A 131 0.26 -16.89 4.86
N LEU A 132 -0.37 -15.70 4.83
CA LEU A 132 -1.02 -15.13 6.01
C LEU A 132 -2.23 -15.98 6.41
N LEU A 133 -3.09 -16.36 5.46
CA LEU A 133 -4.20 -17.28 5.73
C LEU A 133 -3.69 -18.59 6.31
N GLN A 134 -2.62 -19.13 5.73
CA GLN A 134 -2.03 -20.37 6.22
C GLN A 134 -1.49 -20.24 7.66
N GLY A 135 -0.85 -19.12 7.99
CA GLY A 135 -0.43 -18.80 9.35
C GLY A 135 -1.60 -18.68 10.33
N ILE A 136 -2.71 -18.06 9.91
CA ILE A 136 -3.95 -18.00 10.70
C ILE A 136 -4.52 -19.41 10.95
N ILE A 137 -4.47 -20.30 9.96
CA ILE A 137 -4.91 -21.70 10.12
C ILE A 137 -4.03 -22.44 11.13
N VAL A 138 -2.70 -22.29 11.07
CA VAL A 138 -1.77 -22.87 12.05
C VAL A 138 -2.11 -22.39 13.46
N LEU A 139 -2.36 -21.09 13.62
CA LEU A 139 -2.73 -20.49 14.90
C LEU A 139 -4.07 -21.04 15.42
N ALA A 140 -5.06 -21.19 14.55
CA ALA A 140 -6.40 -21.65 14.90
C ALA A 140 -6.50 -23.18 15.09
N GLN A 141 -5.64 -23.96 14.43
CA GLN A 141 -5.69 -25.42 14.38
C GLN A 141 -4.28 -26.00 14.60
N PRO A 142 -3.90 -26.31 15.86
CA PRO A 142 -2.56 -26.80 16.19
C PRO A 142 -2.15 -28.12 15.50
N THR A 143 -3.12 -28.88 14.98
CA THR A 143 -2.87 -30.14 14.25
C THR A 143 -2.58 -29.93 12.77
N TYR A 144 -2.74 -28.71 12.24
CA TYR A 144 -2.49 -28.41 10.85
C TYR A 144 -0.98 -28.27 10.59
N VAL A 145 -0.47 -29.00 9.60
CA VAL A 145 0.91 -28.89 9.14
C VAL A 145 0.96 -28.10 7.84
N PRO A 146 1.58 -26.92 7.80
CA PRO A 146 1.66 -26.12 6.59
C PRO A 146 2.61 -26.81 5.58
N LEU A 147 2.12 -27.07 4.38
CA LEU A 147 2.91 -27.62 3.27
C LEU A 147 2.95 -26.62 2.11
N PRO A 148 4.06 -26.55 1.35
CA PRO A 148 4.20 -25.58 0.26
C PRO A 148 3.09 -25.67 -0.81
N TRP A 149 2.57 -26.86 -1.08
CA TRP A 149 1.50 -27.04 -2.06
C TRP A 149 0.16 -26.47 -1.59
N HIS A 150 -0.11 -26.42 -0.27
CA HIS A 150 -1.27 -25.71 0.27
C HIS A 150 -1.20 -24.22 -0.13
N THR A 151 -0.03 -23.60 0.04
CA THR A 151 0.23 -22.20 -0.31
C THR A 151 0.02 -21.95 -1.81
N VAL A 152 0.56 -22.82 -2.67
CA VAL A 152 0.41 -22.69 -4.14
C VAL A 152 -1.05 -22.73 -4.56
N LEU A 153 -1.86 -23.64 -4.01
CA LEU A 153 -3.29 -23.70 -4.32
C LEU A 153 -4.04 -22.44 -3.87
N MET A 154 -3.70 -21.89 -2.70
CA MET A 154 -4.26 -20.63 -2.22
C MET A 154 -3.87 -19.46 -3.13
N ILE A 155 -2.61 -19.38 -3.59
CA ILE A 155 -2.14 -18.35 -4.54
C ILE A 155 -2.95 -18.40 -5.83
N TRP A 156 -3.18 -19.60 -6.38
CA TRP A 156 -3.99 -19.77 -7.59
C TRP A 156 -5.44 -19.32 -7.36
N ALA A 157 -6.03 -19.68 -6.21
CA ALA A 157 -7.39 -19.29 -5.86
C ALA A 157 -7.53 -17.77 -5.73
N PHE A 158 -6.64 -17.10 -4.99
CA PHE A 158 -6.68 -15.65 -4.81
C PHE A 158 -6.40 -14.87 -6.09
N SER A 159 -5.44 -15.33 -6.90
CA SER A 159 -5.14 -14.70 -8.19
C SER A 159 -6.31 -14.83 -9.17
N LEU A 160 -6.98 -15.98 -9.19
CA LEU A 160 -8.19 -16.18 -9.99
C LEU A 160 -9.33 -15.28 -9.50
N PHE A 161 -9.55 -15.20 -8.19
CA PHE A 161 -10.55 -14.32 -7.60
C PHE A 161 -10.30 -12.85 -7.95
N ALA A 162 -9.06 -12.37 -7.81
CA ALA A 162 -8.66 -11.02 -8.18
C ALA A 162 -8.89 -10.75 -9.68
N ALA A 163 -8.53 -11.69 -10.55
CA ALA A 163 -8.76 -11.57 -12.00
C ALA A 163 -10.26 -11.48 -12.34
N LEU A 164 -11.10 -12.27 -11.66
CA LEU A 164 -12.55 -12.24 -11.83
C LEU A 164 -13.16 -10.91 -11.35
N LEU A 165 -12.77 -10.42 -10.17
CA LEU A 165 -13.23 -9.12 -9.66
C LEU A 165 -12.82 -7.96 -10.57
N ASN A 166 -11.60 -7.98 -11.09
CA ASN A 166 -11.12 -6.95 -12.03
C ASN A 166 -11.79 -7.00 -13.40
N SER A 167 -12.50 -8.09 -13.72
CA SER A 167 -13.28 -8.22 -14.94
C SER A 167 -14.70 -7.65 -14.83
N ILE A 168 -15.09 -7.14 -13.64
CA ILE A 168 -16.40 -6.53 -13.37
C ILE A 168 -16.42 -5.05 -13.79
N ASN A 169 -17.60 -4.50 -14.07
CA ASN A 169 -17.83 -3.09 -14.43
C ASN A 169 -17.11 -2.10 -13.49
N SER A 170 -16.36 -1.16 -14.07
CA SER A 170 -15.55 -0.15 -13.38
C SER A 170 -16.32 0.74 -12.39
N ARG A 171 -17.64 0.90 -12.54
CA ARG A 171 -18.47 1.63 -11.56
C ARG A 171 -18.64 0.90 -10.24
N THR A 172 -18.62 -0.42 -10.24
CA THR A 172 -18.70 -1.24 -9.02
C THR A 172 -17.37 -1.16 -8.27
N LEU A 173 -16.26 -1.18 -9.01
CA LEU A 173 -14.91 -1.08 -8.46
C LEU A 173 -14.72 0.18 -7.61
N ALA A 174 -15.11 1.36 -8.14
CA ALA A 174 -15.00 2.62 -7.40
C ALA A 174 -15.74 2.64 -6.03
N LYS A 175 -16.84 1.88 -5.90
CA LYS A 175 -17.56 1.75 -4.62
C LYS A 175 -16.86 0.81 -3.65
N VAL A 176 -16.29 -0.28 -4.16
CA VAL A 176 -15.51 -1.25 -3.38
C VAL A 176 -14.26 -0.56 -2.83
N GLU A 177 -13.55 0.22 -3.64
CA GLU A 177 -12.37 0.99 -3.23
C GLU A 177 -12.67 1.95 -2.07
N GLY A 178 -13.80 2.68 -2.14
CA GLY A 178 -14.22 3.56 -1.05
C GLY A 178 -14.49 2.82 0.26
N LEU A 179 -15.02 1.59 0.19
CA LEU A 179 -15.23 0.74 1.36
C LEU A 179 -13.89 0.22 1.92
N ILE A 180 -12.98 -0.21 1.06
CA ILE A 180 -11.65 -0.70 1.45
C ILE A 180 -10.90 0.39 2.22
N LEU A 181 -10.95 1.66 1.80
CA LEU A 181 -10.33 2.75 2.56
C LEU A 181 -10.86 2.87 3.99
N ILE A 182 -12.18 2.79 4.16
CA ILE A 182 -12.80 2.86 5.50
C ILE A 182 -12.33 1.67 6.34
N LEU A 183 -12.31 0.48 5.75
CA LEU A 183 -11.83 -0.73 6.42
C LEU A 183 -10.34 -0.63 6.75
N HIS A 184 -9.50 -0.05 5.89
CA HIS A 184 -8.06 0.10 6.11
C HIS A 184 -7.79 1.00 7.32
N LEU A 185 -8.46 2.16 7.40
CA LEU A 185 -8.30 3.08 8.53
C LEU A 185 -8.94 2.53 9.82
N ALA A 186 -10.11 1.90 9.74
CA ALA A 186 -10.76 1.30 10.91
C ALA A 186 -9.98 0.07 11.41
N GLY A 187 -9.48 -0.74 10.49
CA GLY A 187 -8.70 -1.95 10.75
C GLY A 187 -7.37 -1.64 11.40
N PHE A 188 -6.72 -0.52 11.03
CA PHE A 188 -5.55 -0.02 11.73
C PHE A 188 -5.81 0.11 13.24
N PHE A 189 -6.91 0.76 13.64
CA PHE A 189 -7.29 0.86 15.06
C PHE A 189 -7.75 -0.48 15.64
N GLY A 190 -8.40 -1.31 14.83
CA GLY A 190 -8.81 -2.68 15.20
C GLY A 190 -7.63 -3.60 15.54
N VAL A 191 -6.43 -3.33 15.02
CA VAL A 191 -5.19 -4.04 15.38
C VAL A 191 -4.41 -3.29 16.44
N LEU A 192 -4.22 -1.97 16.28
CA LEU A 192 -3.42 -1.15 17.19
C LEU A 192 -3.98 -1.14 18.62
N VAL A 193 -5.29 -0.90 18.78
CA VAL A 193 -5.89 -0.72 20.11
C VAL A 193 -5.81 -2.02 20.93
N PRO A 194 -6.23 -3.20 20.43
CA PRO A 194 -6.09 -4.43 21.19
C PRO A 194 -4.63 -4.78 21.50
N LEU A 195 -3.71 -4.54 20.55
CA LEU A 195 -2.29 -4.81 20.75
C LEU A 195 -1.74 -4.02 21.94
N VAL A 196 -1.92 -2.70 21.92
CA VAL A 196 -1.44 -1.79 22.98
C VAL A 196 -2.22 -2.00 24.28
N TYR A 197 -3.51 -2.31 24.22
CA TYR A 197 -4.33 -2.44 25.42
C TYR A 197 -4.03 -3.72 26.21
N PHE A 198 -3.85 -4.87 25.53
CA PHE A 198 -3.68 -6.16 26.21
C PHE A 198 -2.23 -6.52 26.48
N ALA A 199 -1.28 -6.05 25.66
CA ALA A 199 0.12 -6.40 25.85
C ALA A 199 0.76 -5.60 27.00
N PRO A 200 1.63 -6.23 27.81
CA PRO A 200 2.61 -5.48 28.59
C PRO A 200 3.60 -4.77 27.66
N HIS A 201 4.19 -3.67 28.15
CA HIS A 201 5.03 -2.78 27.36
C HIS A 201 6.50 -2.88 27.77
N ASN A 202 7.39 -2.91 26.78
CA ASN A 202 8.83 -2.78 26.97
C ASN A 202 9.25 -1.35 27.31
N ASP A 203 10.49 -1.19 27.75
CA ASP A 203 11.09 0.12 27.96
C ASP A 203 11.44 0.80 26.63
N SER A 204 11.44 2.13 26.63
CA SER A 204 11.82 2.93 25.45
C SER A 204 13.26 2.66 24.99
N SER A 205 14.17 2.32 25.90
CA SER A 205 15.54 1.92 25.56
C SER A 205 15.55 0.67 24.68
N PHE A 206 14.66 -0.31 24.94
CA PHE A 206 14.55 -1.48 24.08
C PHE A 206 14.20 -1.07 22.65
N VAL A 207 13.21 -0.20 22.47
CA VAL A 207 12.72 0.19 21.14
C VAL A 207 13.73 1.05 20.37
N PHE A 208 14.36 2.02 21.03
CA PHE A 208 15.15 3.05 20.33
C PHE A 208 16.66 2.82 20.35
N THR A 209 17.17 1.94 21.23
CA THR A 209 18.62 1.76 21.44
C THR A 209 19.10 0.32 21.32
N SER A 210 18.22 -0.68 21.32
CA SER A 210 18.63 -2.09 21.15
C SER A 210 18.81 -2.44 19.67
N PHE A 211 20.07 -2.61 19.27
CA PHE A 211 20.45 -3.15 17.95
C PHE A 211 20.84 -4.62 18.07
N SER A 212 20.57 -5.40 17.03
CA SER A 212 21.04 -6.79 16.91
C SER A 212 21.86 -6.96 15.64
N ASN A 213 22.70 -7.99 15.59
CA ASN A 213 23.44 -8.39 14.39
C ASN A 213 23.43 -9.92 14.27
N ASN A 214 22.22 -10.48 14.17
CA ASN A 214 22.03 -11.93 14.12
C ASN A 214 22.53 -12.55 12.81
N GLY A 215 22.77 -11.73 11.77
CA GLY A 215 23.38 -12.15 10.51
C GLY A 215 24.90 -12.26 10.55
N ALA A 216 25.54 -12.00 11.71
CA ALA A 216 26.99 -12.02 11.89
C ALA A 216 27.76 -11.14 10.89
N TRP A 217 27.19 -9.98 10.54
CA TRP A 217 27.82 -9.02 9.64
C TRP A 217 29.07 -8.39 10.29
N PRO A 218 30.07 -7.98 9.52
CA PRO A 218 31.29 -7.36 10.05
C PRO A 218 31.07 -6.14 10.96
N THR A 219 29.97 -5.39 10.76
CA THR A 219 29.62 -4.23 11.60
C THR A 219 28.12 -4.14 11.80
N GLN A 220 27.71 -3.48 12.89
CA GLN A 220 26.30 -3.16 13.16
C GLN A 220 25.68 -2.28 12.07
N ALA A 221 26.46 -1.38 11.47
CA ALA A 221 26.02 -0.56 10.35
C ALA A 221 25.71 -1.42 9.12
N MET A 222 26.51 -2.43 8.83
CA MET A 222 26.23 -3.35 7.72
C MET A 222 24.98 -4.20 8.00
N ALA A 223 24.80 -4.69 9.22
CA ALA A 223 23.58 -5.39 9.62
C ALA A 223 22.34 -4.51 9.42
N PHE A 224 22.40 -3.25 9.85
CA PHE A 224 21.35 -2.27 9.61
C PHE A 224 21.06 -2.10 8.11
N MET A 225 22.08 -1.90 7.28
CA MET A 225 21.91 -1.72 5.83
C MET A 225 21.34 -2.96 5.13
N VAL A 226 21.65 -4.16 5.61
CA VAL A 226 21.08 -5.41 5.08
C VAL A 226 19.63 -5.60 5.54
N GLY A 227 19.28 -5.16 6.75
CA GLY A 227 17.89 -5.16 7.23
C GLY A 227 17.03 -4.07 6.59
N PHE A 228 17.62 -2.97 6.14
CA PHE A 228 16.89 -1.80 5.61
C PHE A 228 15.88 -2.10 4.48
N PRO A 229 16.18 -2.95 3.47
CA PRO A 229 15.23 -3.24 2.39
C PRO A 229 13.89 -3.83 2.86
N THR A 230 13.83 -4.40 4.07
CA THR A 230 12.62 -5.05 4.58
C THR A 230 11.52 -4.06 4.95
N VAL A 231 11.88 -2.80 5.22
CA VAL A 231 10.90 -1.71 5.43
C VAL A 231 10.69 -0.88 4.17
N ALA A 232 11.59 -0.97 3.19
CA ALA A 232 11.56 -0.14 1.99
C ALA A 232 10.31 -0.38 1.14
N THR A 233 9.83 -1.62 1.10
CA THR A 233 8.64 -2.00 0.33
C THR A 233 7.34 -1.45 0.92
N ALA A 234 7.30 -1.12 2.22
CA ALA A 234 6.06 -0.73 2.90
C ALA A 234 5.46 0.61 2.45
N LEU A 235 6.28 1.51 1.88
CA LEU A 235 5.83 2.83 1.43
C LEU A 235 5.91 2.99 -0.10
N MET A 236 6.12 1.87 -0.82
CA MET A 236 6.19 1.85 -2.28
C MET A 236 4.81 1.55 -2.86
N GLY A 237 4.40 2.27 -3.91
CA GLY A 237 3.24 1.91 -4.72
C GLY A 237 2.18 3.01 -4.94
N ALA A 238 2.32 4.22 -4.39
CA ALA A 238 1.28 5.25 -4.57
C ALA A 238 1.31 5.86 -5.98
N ASP A 239 2.34 5.56 -6.77
CA ASP A 239 2.42 5.86 -8.19
C ASP A 239 1.29 5.22 -9.01
N CYS A 240 0.49 4.32 -8.41
CA CYS A 240 -0.82 3.90 -8.90
C CYS A 240 -1.73 5.07 -9.32
N ALA A 241 -1.72 6.19 -8.60
CA ALA A 241 -2.46 7.41 -8.98
C ALA A 241 -1.97 8.03 -10.30
N VAL A 242 -0.67 7.93 -10.58
CA VAL A 242 -0.07 8.45 -11.82
C VAL A 242 -0.54 7.61 -13.01
N HIS A 243 -0.62 6.29 -12.84
CA HIS A 243 -1.07 5.38 -13.88
C HIS A 243 -2.54 5.56 -14.26
N MET A 244 -3.38 5.99 -13.30
CA MET A 244 -4.80 6.28 -13.52
C MET A 244 -5.07 7.75 -13.88
N SER A 245 -4.04 8.55 -14.12
CA SER A 245 -4.15 10.00 -14.32
C SER A 245 -5.18 10.44 -15.37
N GLU A 246 -5.37 9.67 -16.43
CA GLU A 246 -6.37 9.98 -17.48
C GLU A 246 -7.84 9.80 -17.03
N GLU A 247 -8.08 9.09 -15.92
CA GLU A 247 -9.40 8.90 -15.31
C GLU A 247 -9.67 9.85 -14.12
N ILE A 248 -8.72 10.73 -13.81
CA ILE A 248 -8.75 11.65 -12.67
C ILE A 248 -9.20 13.04 -13.11
N GLN A 249 -10.11 13.64 -12.35
CA GLN A 249 -10.49 15.05 -12.52
C GLN A 249 -9.34 15.95 -12.06
N GLN A 250 -8.89 16.88 -12.92
CA GLN A 250 -7.80 17.81 -12.62
C GLN A 250 -6.50 17.08 -12.24
N ALA A 251 -6.14 16.07 -13.03
CA ALA A 251 -5.05 15.15 -12.73
C ALA A 251 -3.72 15.85 -12.40
N ALA A 252 -3.39 16.95 -13.08
CA ALA A 252 -2.18 17.75 -12.86
C ALA A 252 -2.10 18.39 -11.45
N THR A 253 -3.20 18.44 -10.71
CA THR A 253 -3.24 18.95 -9.33
C THR A 253 -3.58 17.83 -8.35
N VAL A 254 -4.55 16.98 -8.68
CA VAL A 254 -5.01 15.91 -7.80
C VAL A 254 -3.94 14.83 -7.59
N VAL A 255 -3.24 14.41 -8.64
CA VAL A 255 -2.23 13.34 -8.53
C VAL A 255 -1.06 13.78 -7.64
N PRO A 256 -0.42 14.96 -7.84
CA PRO A 256 0.64 15.43 -6.95
C PRO A 256 0.20 15.54 -5.48
N GLN A 257 -1.01 16.06 -5.23
CA GLN A 257 -1.54 16.18 -3.87
C GLN A 257 -1.77 14.82 -3.24
N ALA A 258 -2.40 13.90 -3.96
CA ALA A 258 -2.68 12.55 -3.47
C ALA A 258 -1.39 11.82 -3.10
N LEU A 259 -0.36 11.86 -3.96
CA LEU A 259 0.95 11.29 -3.67
C LEU A 259 1.52 11.78 -2.33
N MET A 260 1.50 13.10 -2.10
CA MET A 260 2.05 13.69 -0.87
C MET A 260 1.23 13.32 0.37
N TYR A 261 -0.09 13.41 0.32
CA TYR A 261 -0.92 13.01 1.46
C TYR A 261 -0.82 11.51 1.75
N THR A 262 -0.74 10.67 0.72
CA THR A 262 -0.60 9.22 0.88
C THR A 262 0.69 8.86 1.62
N ILE A 263 1.83 9.43 1.24
CA ILE A 263 3.11 9.11 1.90
C ILE A 263 3.12 9.58 3.37
N PHE A 264 2.50 10.72 3.68
CA PHE A 264 2.43 11.18 5.07
C PHE A 264 1.49 10.33 5.92
N ILE A 265 0.29 10.00 5.42
CA ILE A 265 -0.68 9.17 6.14
C ILE A 265 -0.09 7.77 6.37
N ASN A 266 0.37 7.10 5.32
CA ASN A 266 0.89 5.74 5.42
C ASN A 266 2.21 5.66 6.19
N GLY A 267 3.10 6.65 6.03
CA GLY A 267 4.30 6.74 6.84
C GLY A 267 3.99 6.86 8.33
N ALA A 268 3.00 7.68 8.70
CA ALA A 268 2.56 7.84 10.09
C ALA A 268 1.90 6.56 10.65
N LEU A 269 0.99 5.92 9.89
CA LEU A 269 0.35 4.67 10.29
C LEU A 269 1.38 3.55 10.44
N GLY A 270 2.27 3.39 9.45
CA GLY A 270 3.34 2.41 9.48
C GLY A 270 4.30 2.61 10.65
N PHE A 271 4.70 3.86 10.93
CA PHE A 271 5.54 4.18 12.08
C PHE A 271 4.83 3.86 13.41
N ALA A 272 3.56 4.27 13.54
CA ALA A 272 2.79 4.01 14.75
C ALA A 272 2.62 2.52 15.04
N ILE A 273 2.31 1.69 14.04
CA ILE A 273 2.11 0.25 14.28
C ILE A 273 3.42 -0.47 14.63
N VAL A 274 4.53 -0.09 14.00
CA VAL A 274 5.84 -0.68 14.29
C VAL A 274 6.28 -0.32 15.70
N ILE A 275 6.16 0.95 16.10
CA ILE A 275 6.45 1.38 17.46
C ILE A 275 5.58 0.62 18.46
N ALA A 276 4.27 0.53 18.23
CA ALA A 276 3.37 -0.22 19.09
C ALA A 276 3.77 -1.70 19.20
N MET A 277 4.07 -2.36 18.08
CA MET A 277 4.52 -3.75 18.05
C MET A 277 5.82 -3.95 18.84
N LEU A 278 6.81 -3.06 18.68
CA LEU A 278 8.08 -3.14 19.40
C LEU A 278 7.92 -2.89 20.91
N PHE A 279 6.99 -2.02 21.31
CA PHE A 279 6.63 -1.89 22.73
C PHE A 279 5.90 -3.15 23.24
N CYS A 280 5.10 -3.82 22.42
CA CYS A 280 4.25 -4.94 22.86
C CYS A 280 4.93 -6.33 22.76
N VAL A 281 6.06 -6.47 22.05
CA VAL A 281 6.73 -7.77 21.88
C VAL A 281 7.50 -8.19 23.13
N GLN A 282 7.03 -9.21 23.85
CA GLN A 282 7.69 -9.67 25.09
C GLN A 282 8.70 -10.78 24.86
N ASP A 283 8.39 -11.70 23.95
CA ASP A 283 9.23 -12.84 23.60
C ASP A 283 9.65 -12.71 22.13
N LEU A 284 10.73 -11.95 21.92
CA LEU A 284 11.25 -11.70 20.57
C LEU A 284 11.77 -12.98 19.92
N GLU A 285 12.46 -13.84 20.68
CA GLU A 285 13.02 -15.09 20.16
C GLU A 285 11.90 -16.06 19.76
N GLY A 286 10.88 -16.24 20.60
CA GLY A 286 9.71 -17.06 20.28
C GLY A 286 8.91 -16.51 19.10
N ALA A 287 8.77 -15.19 18.99
CA ALA A 287 8.12 -14.56 17.84
C ALA A 287 8.90 -14.83 16.54
N ILE A 288 10.24 -14.77 16.57
CA ILE A 288 11.10 -15.09 15.42
C ILE A 288 11.03 -16.58 15.08
N ALA A 289 11.06 -17.47 16.08
CA ALA A 289 10.92 -18.91 15.87
C ALA A 289 9.57 -19.27 15.22
N ALA A 290 8.52 -18.51 15.50
CA ALA A 290 7.20 -18.71 14.89
C ALA A 290 7.19 -18.50 13.36
N ILE A 291 8.22 -17.90 12.75
CA ILE A 291 8.34 -17.78 11.28
C ILE A 291 8.29 -19.16 10.60
N GLU A 292 8.92 -20.17 11.21
CA GLU A 292 9.02 -21.50 10.61
C GLU A 292 7.67 -22.23 10.50
N THR A 293 6.70 -21.84 11.33
CA THR A 293 5.39 -22.51 11.42
C THR A 293 4.24 -21.59 11.00
N MET A 294 4.23 -20.36 11.48
CA MET A 294 3.17 -19.36 11.25
C MET A 294 3.51 -18.35 10.15
N PHE A 295 4.70 -18.41 9.55
CA PHE A 295 5.24 -17.46 8.55
C PHE A 295 5.52 -16.05 9.08
N TYR A 296 4.69 -15.56 10.01
CA TYR A 296 4.70 -14.18 10.46
C TYR A 296 4.72 -14.07 12.00
N PRO A 297 5.76 -13.49 12.61
CA PRO A 297 5.87 -13.25 14.05
C PRO A 297 4.72 -12.42 14.63
N CYS A 298 4.11 -11.55 13.84
CA CYS A 298 2.98 -10.75 14.30
C CYS A 298 1.83 -11.62 14.81
N LEU A 299 1.63 -12.83 14.26
CA LEU A 299 0.62 -13.77 14.72
C LEU A 299 0.91 -14.27 16.13
N GLN A 300 2.16 -14.61 16.42
CA GLN A 300 2.60 -14.99 17.75
C GLN A 300 2.50 -13.80 18.72
N ILE A 301 2.90 -12.59 18.29
CA ILE A 301 2.78 -11.37 19.09
C ILE A 301 1.31 -11.09 19.46
N PHE A 302 0.38 -11.22 18.51
CA PHE A 302 -1.05 -11.06 18.77
C PHE A 302 -1.57 -12.12 19.74
N ALA A 303 -1.14 -13.38 19.59
CA ALA A 303 -1.51 -14.46 20.50
C ALA A 303 -0.99 -14.22 21.92
N SER A 304 0.25 -13.76 22.07
CA SER A 304 0.84 -13.41 23.36
C SER A 304 0.18 -12.18 23.99
N ALA A 305 -0.10 -11.14 23.20
CA ALA A 305 -0.76 -9.92 23.66
C ALA A 305 -2.18 -10.20 24.16
N THR A 306 -3.01 -10.84 23.33
CA THR A 306 -4.42 -11.09 23.64
C THR A 306 -4.63 -12.28 24.59
N LYS A 307 -3.63 -13.15 24.74
CA LYS A 307 -3.73 -14.45 25.44
C LYS A 307 -4.90 -15.29 24.93
N SER A 308 -5.29 -15.11 23.67
CA SER A 308 -6.46 -15.73 23.05
C SER A 308 -6.20 -16.03 21.58
N THR A 309 -6.30 -17.30 21.21
CA THR A 309 -6.23 -17.73 19.80
C THR A 309 -7.28 -17.02 18.95
N THR A 310 -8.52 -16.91 19.43
CA THR A 310 -9.59 -16.23 18.71
C THR A 310 -9.29 -14.74 18.55
N GLY A 311 -8.83 -14.07 19.61
CA GLY A 311 -8.46 -12.64 19.55
C GLY A 311 -7.37 -12.38 18.51
N ALA A 312 -6.31 -13.19 18.52
CA ALA A 312 -5.23 -13.10 17.56
C ALA A 312 -5.66 -13.41 16.12
N CYS A 313 -6.51 -14.43 15.91
CA CYS A 313 -7.08 -14.72 14.60
C CYS A 313 -7.99 -13.59 14.08
N LEU A 314 -8.74 -12.91 14.96
CA LEU A 314 -9.55 -11.75 14.55
C LEU A 314 -8.67 -10.58 14.11
N MET A 315 -7.61 -10.27 14.86
CA MET A 315 -6.65 -9.23 14.48
C MET A 315 -5.95 -9.55 13.15
N ALA A 316 -5.50 -10.80 12.97
CA ALA A 316 -4.91 -11.25 11.72
C ALA A 316 -5.91 -11.30 10.56
N GLY A 317 -7.17 -11.63 10.85
CA GLY A 317 -8.28 -11.62 9.90
C GLY A 317 -8.59 -10.22 9.36
N ILE A 318 -8.44 -9.19 10.20
CA ILE A 318 -8.51 -7.79 9.74
C ILE A 318 -7.42 -7.55 8.69
N ILE A 319 -6.16 -7.86 9.00
CA ILE A 319 -5.03 -7.70 8.06
C ILE A 319 -5.27 -8.49 6.76
N PHE A 320 -5.77 -9.71 6.88
CA PHE A 320 -6.07 -10.57 5.72
C PHE A 320 -7.18 -10.01 4.80
N THR A 321 -8.11 -9.22 5.34
CA THR A 321 -9.25 -8.69 4.60
C THR A 321 -8.93 -7.38 3.86
N LEU A 322 -7.89 -6.67 4.30
CA LEU A 322 -7.46 -5.38 3.77
C LEU A 322 -6.48 -5.54 2.62
#